data_AF-A0A822XCE1-F1
#
_entry.id   AF-A0A822XCE1-F1
#
_cell.length_a   1.000
_cell.length_b   1.000
_cell.length_c   1.000
_cell.angle_alpha   90.00
_cell.angle_beta   90.00
_cell.angle_gamma   90.00
#
_symmetry.space_group_name_H-M   'P 1'
#
loop_
_entity.id
_entity.type
_entity.pdbx_description
1 polymer ?
#
loop_
_entity_poly.entity_id
_entity_poly.type
_entity_poly.pdbx_seq_one_letter_code
_entity_poly.pdbx_strand_id
1 'polypeptide(L)'
;MLLMGEQLGCVNEVLTIVSILSVPSVFFQPKDRAEESDASREKFFVPKSDHLTLLNVYQLWKANQYWGDWCNEHFLHAKGLRKEREVRSQLLDILKTLKFHLPHVGLTGML
;
A
#
# COMPACT_ATOMS: atom_id res chain seq x y z
N MET A 1 11.20 10.08 5.95
CA MET A 1 11.02 8.85 5.14
C MET A 1 11.16 9.12 3.63
N LEU A 2 10.39 10.04 3.03
CA LEU A 2 10.46 10.31 1.57
C LEU A 2 11.82 10.82 1.07
N LEU A 3 12.48 11.72 1.81
CA LEU A 3 13.83 12.20 1.49
C LEU A 3 14.86 11.06 1.43
N MET A 4 14.81 10.14 2.39
CA MET A 4 15.67 8.95 2.39
C MET A 4 15.29 7.99 1.25
N GLY A 5 14.00 7.88 0.93
CA GLY A 5 13.53 7.07 -0.18
C GLY A 5 14.06 7.55 -1.54
N GLU A 6 14.23 8.85 -1.73
CA GLU A 6 14.90 9.40 -2.92
C GLU A 6 16.38 8.99 -2.96
N GLN A 7 17.11 9.18 -1.85
CA GLN A 7 18.52 8.82 -1.76
C GLN A 7 18.80 7.33 -1.96
N LEU A 8 17.84 6.47 -1.57
CA LEU A 8 17.92 5.02 -1.69
C LEU A 8 17.23 4.46 -2.95
N GLY A 9 16.65 5.31 -3.81
CA GLY A 9 15.97 4.88 -5.04
C GLY A 9 14.66 4.13 -4.84
N CYS A 10 14.03 4.20 -3.66
CA CYS A 10 12.79 3.50 -3.30
C CYS A 10 11.63 4.45 -3.00
N VAL A 11 11.66 5.66 -3.55
CA VAL A 11 10.67 6.70 -3.28
C VAL A 11 9.25 6.26 -3.65
N ASN A 12 9.08 5.38 -4.66
CA ASN A 12 7.76 4.89 -5.07
C ASN A 12 7.11 4.02 -3.99
N GLU A 13 7.85 3.07 -3.43
CA GLU A 13 7.43 2.18 -2.36
C GLU A 13 7.17 2.96 -1.08
N VAL A 14 8.10 3.85 -0.71
CA VAL A 14 7.97 4.71 0.47
C VAL A 14 6.75 5.62 0.33
N LEU A 15 6.48 6.15 -0.86
CA LEU A 15 5.30 6.97 -1.12
C LEU A 15 4.00 6.18 -0.92
N THR A 16 3.93 4.91 -1.33
CA THR A 16 2.76 4.04 -1.07
C THR A 16 2.60 3.78 0.43
N ILE A 17 3.70 3.44 1.11
CA ILE A 17 3.69 3.19 2.56
C ILE A 17 3.23 4.45 3.31
N VAL A 18 3.74 5.63 2.96
CA VAL A 18 3.31 6.89 3.59
C VAL A 18 1.84 7.18 3.31
N SER A 19 1.37 6.89 2.11
CA SER A 19 -0.03 7.13 1.71
C SER A 19 -1.00 6.24 2.47
N ILE A 20 -0.68 4.95 2.63
CA ILE A 20 -1.56 4.00 3.33
C ILE A 20 -1.54 4.20 4.85
N LEU A 21 -0.43 4.66 5.42
CA LEU A 21 -0.35 5.07 6.82
C LEU A 21 -1.12 6.37 7.11
N SER A 22 -1.43 7.16 6.08
CA SER A 22 -2.18 8.42 6.21
C SER A 22 -3.70 8.24 6.19
N VAL A 23 -4.19 7.02 5.97
CA VAL A 23 -5.62 6.68 6.04
C VAL A 23 -5.89 5.79 7.25
N PRO A 24 -7.14 5.69 7.73
CA PRO A 24 -7.50 4.69 8.73
C PRO A 24 -7.13 3.28 8.28
N SER A 25 -6.94 2.37 9.24
CA SER A 25 -6.57 0.97 8.97
C SER A 25 -7.37 0.40 7.80
N VAL A 26 -6.66 -0.14 6.80
CA VAL A 26 -7.28 -0.77 5.63
C VAL A 26 -7.78 -2.17 5.92
N PHE A 27 -7.36 -2.79 7.01
CA PHE A 27 -7.85 -4.10 7.46
C PHE A 27 -9.10 -3.95 8.33
N PHE A 28 -10.04 -4.88 8.17
CA PHE A 28 -11.17 -5.02 9.08
C PHE A 28 -11.37 -6.47 9.48
N GLN A 29 -11.81 -6.68 10.72
CA GLN A 29 -12.07 -8.00 11.26
C GLN A 29 -13.53 -8.08 11.75
N PRO A 30 -14.42 -8.75 11.01
CA PRO A 30 -15.78 -8.99 11.48
C PRO A 30 -15.79 -10.03 12.61
N LYS A 31 -16.59 -9.80 13.65
CA LYS A 31 -16.64 -10.67 14.84
C LYS A 31 -17.00 -12.12 14.51
N ASP A 32 -17.90 -12.33 13.56
CA ASP A 32 -18.40 -13.67 13.21
C ASP A 32 -17.47 -14.43 12.24
N ARG A 33 -16.46 -13.76 11.68
CA ARG A 33 -15.52 -14.36 10.70
C ARG A 33 -14.08 -13.96 10.98
N ALA A 34 -13.71 -13.93 12.27
CA ALA A 34 -12.38 -13.54 12.71
C ALA A 34 -11.29 -14.47 12.16
N GLU A 35 -11.51 -15.79 12.20
CA GLU A 35 -10.57 -16.79 11.69
C GLU A 35 -10.31 -16.66 10.17
N GLU A 36 -11.37 -16.47 9.38
CA GLU A 36 -11.24 -16.23 7.93
C GLU A 36 -10.47 -14.93 7.63
N SER A 37 -10.74 -13.89 8.41
CA SER A 37 -10.07 -12.59 8.30
C SER A 37 -8.58 -12.73 8.59
N ASP A 38 -8.21 -13.43 9.66
CA ASP A 38 -6.81 -13.65 10.03
C ASP A 38 -6.08 -14.50 8.99
N ALA A 39 -6.70 -15.59 8.50
CA ALA A 39 -6.15 -16.41 7.43
C ALA A 39 -5.95 -15.63 6.12
N SER A 40 -6.84 -14.67 5.80
CA SER A 40 -6.63 -13.77 4.67
C SER A 40 -5.46 -12.81 4.92
N ARG A 41 -5.31 -12.28 6.14
CA ARG A 41 -4.22 -11.37 6.51
C ARG A 41 -2.85 -12.03 6.42
N GLU A 42 -2.74 -13.31 6.73
CA GLU A 42 -1.50 -14.07 6.57
C GLU A 42 -0.96 -14.05 5.13
N LYS A 43 -1.85 -14.00 4.12
CA LYS A 43 -1.43 -13.92 2.70
C LYS A 43 -0.69 -12.63 2.35
N PHE A 44 -0.92 -11.57 3.13
CA PHE A 44 -0.27 -10.27 2.94
C PHE A 44 0.99 -10.13 3.79
N PHE A 45 1.14 -10.96 4.81
CA PHE A 45 2.15 -10.79 5.85
C PHE A 45 3.57 -10.90 5.30
N VAL A 46 4.35 -9.86 5.54
CA VAL A 46 5.80 -9.87 5.31
C VAL A 46 6.49 -10.00 6.67
N PRO A 47 7.27 -11.08 6.91
CA PRO A 47 7.95 -11.28 8.18
C PRO A 47 8.77 -10.07 8.61
N LYS A 48 8.59 -9.65 9.86
CA LYS A 48 9.34 -8.54 10.51
C LYS A 48 9.08 -7.15 9.91
N SER A 49 8.07 -6.94 9.07
CA SER A 49 7.76 -5.60 8.54
C SER A 49 6.29 -5.36 8.24
N ASP A 50 5.64 -4.57 9.11
CA ASP A 50 4.28 -4.09 8.91
C ASP A 50 4.18 -3.14 7.70
N HIS A 51 5.20 -2.30 7.50
CA HIS A 51 5.25 -1.39 6.35
C HIS A 51 5.33 -2.15 5.02
N LEU A 52 6.13 -3.22 4.94
CA LEU A 52 6.17 -4.06 3.74
C LEU A 52 4.89 -4.88 3.57
N THR A 53 4.23 -5.29 4.66
CA THR A 53 2.91 -5.90 4.61
C THR A 53 1.88 -4.96 3.97
N LEU A 54 1.88 -3.68 4.36
CA LEU A 54 1.00 -2.66 3.76
C LEU A 54 1.32 -2.38 2.29
N LEU A 55 2.61 -2.35 1.93
CA LEU A 55 3.04 -2.26 0.53
C LEU A 55 2.54 -3.46 -0.29
N ASN A 56 2.66 -4.67 0.25
CA ASN A 56 2.20 -5.91 -0.38
C ASN A 56 0.68 -5.89 -0.62
N VAL A 57 -0.11 -5.44 0.35
CA VAL A 57 -1.56 -5.22 0.19
C VAL A 57 -1.86 -4.33 -1.01
N TYR A 58 -1.19 -3.17 -1.10
CA TYR A 58 -1.40 -2.24 -2.21
C TYR A 58 -1.02 -2.85 -3.56
N GLN A 59 0.12 -3.56 -3.62
CA GLN A 59 0.60 -4.20 -4.85
C GLN A 59 -0.35 -5.28 -5.34
N LEU A 60 -0.85 -6.14 -4.44
CA LEU A 60 -1.82 -7.19 -4.78
C LEU A 60 -3.16 -6.57 -5.18
N TRP A 61 -3.63 -5.54 -4.49
CA TRP A 61 -4.84 -4.82 -4.88
C TRP A 61 -4.73 -4.19 -6.27
N LYS A 62 -3.58 -3.58 -6.56
CA LYS A 62 -3.26 -3.02 -7.89
C LYS A 62 -3.19 -4.11 -8.98
N ALA A 63 -2.59 -5.25 -8.68
CA ALA A 63 -2.53 -6.39 -9.61
C ALA A 63 -3.94 -6.93 -9.93
N ASN A 64 -4.84 -6.88 -8.95
CA ASN A 64 -6.26 -7.20 -9.09
C ASN A 64 -7.10 -6.01 -9.58
N GLN A 65 -6.50 -5.13 -10.39
CA GLN A 65 -7.19 -4.01 -11.08
C GLN A 65 -7.97 -3.08 -10.15
N TYR A 66 -7.54 -2.94 -8.89
CA TYR A 66 -8.22 -2.14 -7.88
C TYR A 66 -9.67 -2.58 -7.61
N TRP A 67 -9.99 -3.85 -7.85
CA TRP A 67 -11.34 -4.37 -7.76
C TRP A 67 -11.87 -4.31 -6.32
N GLY A 68 -13.09 -3.83 -6.15
CA GLY A 68 -13.73 -3.69 -4.83
C GLY A 68 -14.13 -5.02 -4.22
N ASP A 69 -14.55 -5.99 -5.03
CA ASP A 69 -14.98 -7.30 -4.53
C ASP A 69 -13.79 -8.11 -4.01
N TRP A 70 -12.64 -7.99 -4.68
CA TRP A 70 -11.37 -8.50 -4.17
C TRP A 70 -11.07 -7.97 -2.75
N CYS A 71 -11.31 -6.69 -2.49
CA CYS A 71 -11.15 -6.16 -1.13
C CYS A 71 -12.08 -6.83 -0.12
N ASN A 72 -13.32 -7.13 -0.51
CA ASN A 72 -14.29 -7.80 0.38
C ASN A 72 -13.86 -9.24 0.68
N GLU A 73 -13.41 -9.99 -0.34
CA GLU A 73 -12.88 -11.35 -0.21
C GLU A 73 -11.65 -11.40 0.70
N HIS A 74 -10.87 -10.31 0.72
CA HIS A 74 -9.63 -10.21 1.48
C HIS A 74 -9.74 -9.45 2.81
N PHE A 75 -10.94 -9.08 3.24
CA PHE A 75 -11.19 -8.35 4.48
C PHE A 75 -10.49 -6.97 4.55
N LEU A 76 -10.52 -6.27 3.42
CA LEU A 76 -9.95 -4.94 3.24
C LEU A 76 -11.05 -3.88 3.02
N HIS A 77 -10.87 -2.71 3.64
CA HIS A 77 -11.72 -1.55 3.41
C HIS A 77 -11.41 -0.92 2.04
N ALA A 78 -12.22 -1.25 1.04
CA ALA A 78 -12.11 -0.69 -0.31
C ALA A 78 -12.12 0.85 -0.32
N LYS A 79 -12.92 1.49 0.56
CA LYS A 79 -12.94 2.95 0.71
C LYS A 79 -11.59 3.51 1.22
N GLY A 80 -10.96 2.81 2.17
CA GLY A 80 -9.64 3.19 2.69
C GLY A 80 -8.55 3.10 1.62
N LEU A 81 -8.52 2.01 0.86
CA LEU A 81 -7.57 1.81 -0.24
C LEU A 81 -7.78 2.81 -1.40
N ARG A 82 -9.03 3.13 -1.75
CA ARG A 82 -9.30 4.21 -2.72
C ARG A 82 -8.79 5.56 -2.22
N LYS A 83 -9.00 5.86 -0.94
CA LYS A 83 -8.54 7.11 -0.33
C LYS A 83 -7.02 7.19 -0.30
N GLU A 84 -6.34 6.10 0.03
CA GLU A 84 -4.89 5.98 -0.05
C GLU A 84 -4.38 6.34 -1.45
N ARG A 85 -5.04 5.84 -2.50
CA ARG A 85 -4.64 6.12 -3.90
C ARG A 85 -4.76 7.60 -4.26
N GLU A 86 -5.78 8.27 -3.76
CA GLU A 86 -5.94 9.73 -3.92
C GLU A 86 -4.80 10.48 -3.22
N VAL A 87 -4.51 10.13 -1.96
CA VAL A 87 -3.40 10.72 -1.17
C VAL A 87 -2.07 10.50 -1.87
N ARG A 88 -1.83 9.28 -2.37
CA ARG A 88 -0.65 8.93 -3.15
C ARG A 88 -0.48 9.81 -4.38
N SER A 89 -1.56 10.04 -5.12
CA SER A 89 -1.53 10.91 -6.31
C SER A 89 -1.16 12.35 -5.93
N GLN A 90 -1.77 12.88 -4.88
CA GLN A 90 -1.48 14.25 -4.41
C GLN A 90 -0.03 14.40 -3.96
N LEU A 91 0.47 13.44 -3.18
CA LEU A 91 1.86 13.44 -2.73
C LEU A 91 2.83 13.27 -3.91
N LEU A 92 2.50 12.46 -4.91
CA LEU A 92 3.31 12.33 -6.12
C LEU A 92 3.43 13.68 -6.86
N ASP A 93 2.33 14.42 -7.00
CA ASP A 93 2.33 15.71 -7.68
C ASP A 93 3.13 16.78 -6.91
N ILE A 94 3.09 16.74 -5.57
CA ILE A 94 3.96 17.55 -4.71
C ILE A 94 5.43 17.20 -4.94
N LEU A 95 5.79 15.90 -4.94
CA LEU A 95 7.18 15.46 -5.15
C LEU A 95 7.73 15.86 -6.52
N LYS A 96 6.90 15.78 -7.57
CA LYS A 96 7.26 16.28 -8.91
C LYS A 96 7.53 17.79 -8.89
N THR A 97 6.69 18.56 -8.19
CA THR A 97 6.85 20.01 -8.05
C THR A 97 8.14 20.36 -7.32
N LEU A 98 8.52 19.56 -6.33
CA LEU A 98 9.77 19.69 -5.57
C LEU A 98 10.99 19.12 -6.32
N LYS A 99 10.83 18.63 -7.56
CA LYS A 99 11.88 18.05 -8.42
C LYS A 99 12.60 16.84 -7.81
N PHE A 100 11.88 16.02 -7.05
CA PHE A 100 12.42 14.75 -6.57
C PHE A 100 12.71 13.81 -7.75
N HIS A 101 13.81 13.06 -7.68
CA HIS A 101 14.11 12.00 -8.64
C HIS A 101 13.19 10.82 -8.38
N LEU A 102 12.25 10.60 -9.31
CA LEU A 102 11.32 9.48 -9.28
C LEU A 102 11.84 8.39 -10.23
N PRO A 103 12.49 7.31 -9.73
CA PRO A 103 12.92 6.21 -10.57
C PRO A 103 11.70 5.57 -11.26
N HIS A 104 11.86 5.25 -12.55
CA HIS A 104 10.79 4.71 -13.40
C HIS A 104 10.46 3.23 -13.09
N VAL A 105 11.38 2.53 -12.41
CA VAL A 105 11.22 1.13 -11.98
C VAL A 105 11.36 1.11 -10.46
N GLY A 106 10.31 0.67 -9.78
CA GLY A 106 10.39 0.38 -8.34
C GLY A 106 11.25 -0.86 -8.07
N LEU A 107 11.70 -1.04 -6.84
CA LEU A 107 12.52 -2.18 -6.39
C LEU A 107 11.91 -3.54 -6.76
N THR A 108 10.57 -3.60 -6.91
CA THR A 108 9.84 -4.79 -7.37
C THR A 108 10.17 -5.26 -8.80
N GLY A 109 10.88 -4.46 -9.61
CA GLY A 109 11.41 -4.90 -10.91
C GLY A 109 12.82 -5.48 -10.86
N MET A 110 13.45 -5.50 -9.68
CA MET A 110 14.82 -5.99 -9.45
C MET A 110 14.89 -7.22 -8.54
N LEU A 111 13.76 -7.65 -7.95
CA LEU A 111 13.60 -8.89 -7.19
C LEU A 111 12.73 -9.88 -7.99
#